data_AF-A0A1Q7ZS16-F1
#
_entry.id   AF-A0A1Q7ZS16-F1
#
_cell.length_a   1.000
_cell.length_b   1.000
_cell.length_c   1.000
_cell.angle_alpha   90.00
_cell.angle_beta   90.00
_cell.angle_gamma   90.00
#
_symmetry.space_group_name_H-M   'P 1'
#
loop_
_entity.id
_entity.type
_entity.pdbx_description
1 polymer ?
#
loop_
_entity_poly.entity_id
_entity_poly.type
_entity_poly.pdbx_seq_one_letter_code
_entity_poly.pdbx_strand_id
1 'polypeptide(L)'
;MNDKRTKVLVNATVSPTADFVKNPDWQLPGTDLQADIVDAAGAKNVDFVPAGKLATALLGDAIATNMFMLGYAFQKGRVPLAEGSLVRAIELNGVAVEFNRKAFLWGRRAAIDLARVERLATPAEIIPISQASSRNLDELIARRVEFLTRYQDSRYSERYRKLVERVRSVEAHKTGAEGKFPLTEAVARYYFKLMAYKDEYEVARLYSDPGFARKIEGMFEGGYRLKFHLAPPIFNKPDPRTGEARKSEFGPWMMAAFRILAKLKGLRGTPFDLFGMSEERKTERRLIGEYEATIAELLEQLDGENQKLAVEIASVPEHIRGFGHVKRRHLGEAKKKEAELIAAFRASRPSARAA
;
A
#
# COMPACT_ATOMS: atom_id res chain seq x y z
N MET A 1 21.52 10.09 29.48
CA MET A 1 20.99 9.19 30.53
C MET A 1 22.19 8.65 31.32
N ASN A 2 22.01 8.04 32.49
CA ASN A 2 23.13 7.44 33.22
C ASN A 2 23.22 5.96 32.84
N ASP A 3 24.30 5.59 32.14
CA ASP A 3 24.59 4.25 31.62
C ASP A 3 24.69 3.14 32.69
N LYS A 4 24.74 3.48 33.97
CA LYS A 4 24.75 2.51 35.08
C LYS A 4 23.41 2.35 35.78
N ARG A 5 22.45 3.25 35.57
CA ARG A 5 21.17 3.29 36.31
C ARG A 5 19.93 3.30 35.45
N THR A 6 20.01 3.81 34.23
CA THR A 6 18.86 3.92 33.34
C THR A 6 18.68 2.60 32.57
N LYS A 7 17.46 2.03 32.62
CA LYS A 7 17.04 0.92 31.77
C LYS A 7 15.96 1.42 30.83
N VAL A 8 16.06 1.07 29.56
CA VAL A 8 15.16 1.55 28.51
C VAL A 8 14.52 0.35 27.83
N LEU A 9 13.19 0.39 27.70
CA LEU A 9 12.44 -0.57 26.91
C LEU A 9 11.70 0.20 25.82
N VAL A 10 11.95 -0.17 24.57
CA VAL A 10 11.45 0.58 23.42
C VAL A 10 10.58 -0.33 22.57
N ASN A 11 9.37 0.13 22.29
CA ASN A 11 8.57 -0.45 21.21
C ASN A 11 9.20 -0.02 19.87
N ALA A 12 9.90 -0.95 19.21
CA ALA A 12 10.54 -0.73 17.92
C ALA A 12 9.57 -0.80 16.73
N THR A 13 8.26 -0.84 16.98
CA THR A 13 7.26 -0.76 15.92
C THR A 13 7.17 0.67 15.39
N VAL A 14 7.66 0.87 14.17
CA VAL A 14 7.48 2.14 13.46
C VAL A 14 6.03 2.26 13.01
N SER A 15 5.30 3.18 13.63
CA SER A 15 3.95 3.57 13.20
C SER A 15 4.05 4.82 12.32
N PRO A 16 3.39 4.87 11.15
CA PRO A 16 3.31 6.09 10.35
C PRO A 16 2.69 7.22 11.17
N THR A 17 3.38 8.35 11.32
CA THR A 17 2.84 9.54 11.97
C THR A 17 1.86 10.28 11.05
N ALA A 18 1.10 11.25 11.59
CA ALA A 18 0.26 12.11 10.76
C ALA A 18 1.05 12.87 9.68
N ASP A 19 2.36 13.09 9.90
CA ASP A 19 3.25 13.71 8.92
C ASP A 19 3.58 12.76 7.75
N PHE A 20 3.58 11.45 7.98
CA PHE A 20 3.66 10.44 6.91
C PHE A 20 2.48 10.51 5.93
N VAL A 21 1.31 10.94 6.42
CA VAL A 21 0.10 11.12 5.58
C VAL A 21 0.21 12.37 4.70
N LYS A 22 0.98 13.38 5.14
CA LYS A 22 1.14 14.67 4.43
C LYS A 22 2.38 14.71 3.54
N ASN A 23 3.43 13.97 3.87
CA ASN A 23 4.67 13.89 3.11
C ASN A 23 4.95 12.43 2.69
N PRO A 24 4.62 12.06 1.43
CA PRO A 24 4.83 10.71 0.90
C PRO A 24 6.30 10.28 0.82
N ASP A 25 7.23 11.24 0.79
CA ASP A 25 8.68 11.01 0.75
C ASP A 25 9.31 11.19 2.14
N TRP A 26 8.48 11.21 3.19
CA TRP A 26 8.96 11.31 4.56
C TRP A 26 9.78 10.07 4.92
N GLN A 27 11.07 10.31 5.10
CA GLN A 27 11.96 9.41 5.81
C GLN A 27 11.98 9.85 7.28
N LEU A 28 12.19 8.90 8.20
CA LEU A 28 12.32 9.19 9.63
C LEU A 28 13.45 10.24 9.80
N PRO A 29 13.17 11.51 10.18
CA PRO A 29 14.19 12.53 10.25
C PRO A 29 15.01 12.32 11.52
N GLY A 30 16.29 12.02 11.35
CA GLY A 30 17.24 11.81 12.45
C GLY A 30 18.18 10.66 12.14
N THR A 31 19.41 10.77 12.63
CA THR A 31 20.32 9.64 12.84
C THR A 31 19.59 8.47 13.49
N ASP A 32 20.08 7.25 13.28
CA ASP A 32 19.48 6.01 13.78
C ASP A 32 19.03 6.15 15.25
N LEU A 33 17.74 6.45 15.48
CA LEU A 33 17.21 6.76 16.82
C LEU A 33 17.45 5.61 17.80
N GLN A 34 17.57 4.38 17.29
CA GLN A 34 17.94 3.24 18.11
C GLN A 34 19.40 3.35 18.56
N ALA A 35 20.31 3.75 17.65
CA ALA A 35 21.69 4.05 18.00
C ALA A 35 21.80 5.18 19.02
N ASP A 36 21.06 6.29 18.85
CA ASP A 36 21.07 7.41 19.80
C ASP A 36 20.61 6.98 21.21
N ILE A 37 19.58 6.11 21.29
CA ILE A 37 19.10 5.54 22.56
C ILE A 37 20.15 4.61 23.18
N VAL A 38 20.82 3.80 22.36
CA VAL A 38 21.90 2.90 22.78
C VAL A 38 23.10 3.67 23.29
N ASP A 39 23.50 4.75 22.61
CA ASP A 39 24.61 5.61 23.01
C ASP A 39 24.31 6.32 24.34
N ALA A 40 23.06 6.77 24.52
CA ALA A 40 22.66 7.48 25.73
C ALA A 40 22.50 6.57 26.96
N ALA A 41 21.98 5.35 26.79
CA ALA A 41 21.63 4.45 27.89
C ALA A 41 22.59 3.26 28.06
N GLY A 42 23.44 2.98 27.07
CA GLY A 42 24.34 1.83 27.00
C GLY A 42 23.64 0.57 26.47
N ALA A 43 24.28 -0.11 25.52
CA ALA A 43 23.71 -1.28 24.81
C ALA A 43 23.17 -2.40 25.71
N LYS A 44 23.74 -2.60 26.91
CA LYS A 44 23.31 -3.63 27.86
C LYS A 44 22.05 -3.27 28.65
N ASN A 45 21.55 -2.05 28.48
CA ASN A 45 20.43 -1.49 29.24
C ASN A 45 19.21 -1.19 28.39
N VAL A 46 19.27 -1.44 27.09
CA VAL A 46 18.21 -1.15 26.14
C VAL A 46 17.67 -2.44 25.55
N ASP A 47 16.36 -2.66 25.69
CA ASP A 47 15.65 -3.73 25.02
C ASP A 47 14.73 -3.12 23.95
N PHE A 48 14.95 -3.48 22.69
CA PHE A 48 14.05 -3.16 21.58
C PHE A 48 13.14 -4.35 21.30
N VAL A 49 11.84 -4.11 21.28
CA VAL A 49 10.84 -5.15 20.99
C VAL A 49 9.80 -4.62 20.01
N PRO A 50 9.43 -5.36 18.95
CA PRO A 50 8.36 -4.96 18.02
C PRO A 50 6.98 -5.15 18.65
N ALA A 51 6.76 -4.60 19.85
CA ALA A 51 5.60 -4.85 20.70
C ALA A 51 4.28 -4.47 20.00
N GLY A 52 4.25 -3.38 19.24
CA GLY A 52 3.07 -3.00 18.45
C GLY A 52 2.66 -4.06 17.42
N LYS A 53 3.63 -4.56 16.65
CA LYS A 53 3.39 -5.64 15.66
C LYS A 53 2.91 -6.92 16.36
N LEU A 54 3.60 -7.34 17.42
CA LEU A 54 3.28 -8.55 18.16
C LEU A 54 1.91 -8.47 18.85
N ALA A 55 1.61 -7.34 19.49
CA ALA A 55 0.32 -7.10 20.13
C ALA A 55 -0.83 -7.17 19.11
N THR A 56 -0.67 -6.52 17.97
CA THR A 56 -1.67 -6.54 16.90
C THR A 56 -1.86 -7.95 16.33
N ALA A 57 -0.76 -8.69 16.12
CA ALA A 57 -0.83 -10.00 15.52
C ALA A 57 -1.41 -11.07 16.47
N LEU A 58 -1.09 -10.99 17.77
CA LEU A 58 -1.54 -11.96 18.78
C LEU A 58 -2.93 -11.65 19.35
N LEU A 59 -3.29 -10.37 19.41
CA LEU A 59 -4.51 -9.92 20.11
C LEU A 59 -5.48 -9.13 19.20
N GLY A 60 -5.13 -8.90 17.94
CA GLY A 60 -5.99 -8.25 16.94
C GLY A 60 -5.98 -6.73 16.98
N ASP A 61 -5.36 -6.09 17.98
CA ASP A 61 -5.37 -4.64 18.16
C ASP A 61 -4.04 -4.10 18.72
N ALA A 62 -3.57 -2.99 18.17
CA ALA A 62 -2.40 -2.25 18.64
C ALA A 62 -2.59 -1.63 20.03
N ILE A 63 -3.83 -1.47 20.52
CA ILE A 63 -4.13 -1.00 21.88
C ILE A 63 -3.49 -1.92 22.95
N ALA A 64 -3.31 -3.22 22.65
CA ALA A 64 -2.64 -4.16 23.54
C ALA A 64 -1.15 -3.84 23.78
N THR A 65 -0.52 -2.98 22.97
CA THR A 65 0.92 -2.68 23.03
C THR A 65 1.37 -2.21 24.41
N ASN A 66 0.59 -1.34 25.07
CA ASN A 66 0.97 -0.79 26.37
C ASN A 66 1.02 -1.88 27.44
N MET A 67 0.01 -2.74 27.46
CA MET A 67 -0.09 -3.84 28.42
C MET A 67 0.92 -4.96 28.12
N PHE A 68 1.23 -5.19 26.84
CA PHE A 68 2.32 -6.06 26.40
C PHE A 68 3.69 -5.53 26.88
N MET A 69 3.97 -4.24 26.67
CA MET A 69 5.21 -3.61 27.14
C MET A 69 5.35 -3.68 28.67
N LEU A 70 4.24 -3.49 29.41
CA LEU A 70 4.22 -3.65 30.86
C LEU A 70 4.57 -5.09 31.29
N GLY A 71 4.00 -6.09 30.61
CA GLY A 71 4.32 -7.50 30.85
C GLY A 71 5.78 -7.83 30.57
N TYR A 72 6.32 -7.30 29.48
CA TYR A 72 7.73 -7.47 29.11
C TYR A 72 8.65 -6.85 30.17
N ALA A 73 8.38 -5.60 30.57
CA ALA A 73 9.14 -4.88 31.59
C ALA A 73 9.09 -5.58 32.96
N PHE A 74 7.90 -6.06 33.36
CA PHE A 74 7.72 -6.83 34.59
C PHE A 74 8.58 -8.10 34.59
N GLN A 75 8.54 -8.87 33.52
CA GLN A 75 9.30 -10.12 33.43
C GLN A 75 10.82 -9.92 33.41
N LYS A 76 11.30 -8.78 32.88
CA LYS A 76 12.70 -8.36 32.95
C LYS A 76 13.11 -7.80 34.32
N GLY A 77 12.22 -7.81 35.31
CA GLY A 77 12.48 -7.31 36.66
C GLY A 77 12.57 -5.77 36.75
N ARG A 78 11.91 -5.05 35.84
CA ARG A 78 11.94 -3.58 35.78
C ARG A 78 10.79 -2.90 36.53
N VAL A 79 9.78 -3.68 36.90
CA VAL A 79 8.61 -3.20 37.64
C VAL A 79 8.65 -3.83 39.04
N PRO A 80 8.90 -3.04 40.10
CA PRO A 80 9.07 -3.56 41.47
C PRO A 80 7.71 -3.78 42.15
N LEU A 81 6.84 -4.57 41.53
CA LEU A 81 5.52 -4.92 42.05
C LEU A 81 5.32 -6.43 42.00
N ALA A 82 4.41 -6.96 42.82
CA ALA A 82 4.00 -8.35 42.69
C ALA A 82 3.09 -8.52 41.46
N GLU A 83 3.16 -9.69 40.80
CA GLU A 83 2.29 -10.04 39.69
C GLU A 83 0.81 -9.87 40.06
N GLY A 84 0.42 -10.39 41.23
CA GLY A 84 -0.95 -10.29 41.75
C GLY A 84 -1.44 -8.85 41.87
N SER A 85 -0.56 -7.89 42.20
CA SER A 85 -0.93 -6.47 42.27
C SER A 85 -1.24 -5.88 40.91
N LEU A 86 -0.46 -6.21 39.88
CA LEU A 86 -0.70 -5.77 38.51
C LEU A 86 -1.97 -6.40 37.93
N VAL A 87 -2.13 -7.71 38.16
CA VAL A 87 -3.30 -8.49 37.75
C VAL A 87 -4.59 -7.97 38.41
N ARG A 88 -4.52 -7.60 39.69
CA ARG A 88 -5.63 -6.96 40.41
C ARG A 88 -5.90 -5.54 39.92
N ALA A 89 -4.88 -4.75 39.60
CA ALA A 89 -5.06 -3.41 39.04
C ALA A 89 -5.79 -3.45 37.68
N ILE A 90 -5.51 -4.48 36.85
CA ILE A 90 -6.23 -4.71 35.59
C ILE A 90 -7.71 -5.03 35.86
N GLU A 91 -8.04 -5.83 36.89
CA GLU A 91 -9.44 -6.09 37.26
C GLU A 91 -10.15 -4.83 37.75
N LEU A 92 -9.50 -4.05 38.61
CA LEU A 92 -10.08 -2.84 39.20
C LEU A 92 -10.34 -1.76 38.15
N ASN A 93 -9.54 -1.72 37.07
CA ASN A 93 -9.79 -0.81 35.95
C ASN A 93 -11.10 -1.16 35.20
N GLY A 94 -11.52 -2.43 35.21
CA GLY A 94 -12.82 -2.87 34.69
C GLY A 94 -12.96 -2.90 33.16
N VAL A 95 -12.01 -2.34 32.41
CA VAL A 95 -12.08 -2.27 30.94
C VAL A 95 -11.34 -3.45 30.31
N ALA A 96 -12.04 -4.24 29.50
CA ALA A 96 -11.48 -5.34 28.70
C ALA A 96 -10.48 -6.22 29.49
N VAL A 97 -10.88 -6.61 30.71
CA VAL A 97 -10.00 -7.24 31.72
C VAL A 97 -9.25 -8.46 31.15
N GLU A 98 -9.96 -9.37 30.48
CA GLU A 98 -9.38 -10.56 29.88
C GLU A 98 -8.40 -10.25 28.74
N PHE A 99 -8.71 -9.24 27.92
CA PHE A 99 -7.84 -8.78 26.85
C PHE A 99 -6.52 -8.23 27.42
N ASN A 100 -6.60 -7.37 28.43
CA ASN A 100 -5.44 -6.79 29.09
C ASN A 100 -4.59 -7.86 29.82
N ARG A 101 -5.23 -8.85 30.45
CA ARG A 101 -4.53 -10.01 31.04
C ARG A 101 -3.74 -10.80 30.00
N LYS A 102 -4.36 -11.09 28.86
CA LYS A 102 -3.71 -11.80 27.75
C LYS A 102 -2.55 -10.98 27.18
N ALA A 103 -2.72 -9.67 26.99
CA ALA A 103 -1.67 -8.79 26.51
C ALA A 103 -0.47 -8.77 27.48
N PHE A 104 -0.72 -8.64 28.78
CA PHE A 104 0.30 -8.70 29.83
C PHE A 104 1.05 -10.04 29.81
N LEU A 105 0.32 -11.16 29.73
CA LEU A 105 0.91 -12.49 29.66
C LEU A 105 1.79 -12.69 28.41
N TRP A 106 1.37 -12.21 27.25
CA TRP A 106 2.17 -12.27 26.02
C TRP A 106 3.45 -11.44 26.12
N GLY A 107 3.37 -10.26 26.73
CA GLY A 107 4.53 -9.44 27.05
C GLY A 107 5.57 -10.18 27.89
N ARG A 108 5.12 -10.86 28.95
CA ARG A 108 5.98 -11.68 29.81
C ARG A 108 6.65 -12.82 29.05
N ARG A 109 5.89 -13.54 28.22
CA ARG A 109 6.43 -14.63 27.40
C ARG A 109 7.51 -14.13 26.43
N ALA A 110 7.29 -12.96 25.83
CA ALA A 110 8.24 -12.37 24.88
C ALA A 110 9.56 -11.94 25.55
N ALA A 111 9.55 -11.60 26.83
CA ALA A 111 10.76 -11.26 27.58
C ALA A 111 11.68 -12.48 27.85
N ILE A 112 11.10 -13.69 27.84
CA ILE A 112 11.80 -14.97 28.03
C ILE A 112 12.24 -15.56 26.69
N ASP A 113 11.32 -15.65 25.72
CA ASP A 113 11.57 -16.26 24.41
C ASP A 113 10.84 -15.47 23.31
N LEU A 114 11.49 -14.38 22.87
CA LEU A 114 10.95 -13.52 21.83
C LEU A 114 10.77 -14.27 20.51
N ALA A 115 11.74 -15.09 20.12
CA ALA A 115 11.71 -15.82 18.85
C ALA A 115 10.55 -16.82 18.76
N ARG A 116 10.15 -17.44 19.87
CA ARG A 116 8.95 -18.28 19.91
C ARG A 116 7.67 -17.48 19.86
N VAL A 117 7.61 -16.34 20.54
CA VAL A 117 6.45 -15.45 20.46
C VAL A 117 6.28 -14.89 19.05
N GLU A 118 7.37 -14.50 18.39
CA GLU A 118 7.36 -14.07 16.97
C GLU A 118 6.83 -15.18 16.05
N ARG A 119 7.27 -16.43 16.24
CA ARG A 119 6.75 -17.58 15.46
C ARG A 119 5.26 -17.82 15.67
N LEU A 120 4.75 -17.61 16.89
CA LEU A 120 3.32 -17.75 17.20
C LEU A 120 2.49 -16.55 16.74
N ALA A 121 3.09 -15.36 16.74
CA ALA A 121 2.49 -14.12 16.25
C ALA A 121 2.47 -14.05 14.72
N THR A 122 3.36 -14.79 14.07
CA THR A 122 3.32 -14.96 12.61
C THR A 122 2.26 -16.02 12.31
N PRO A 123 1.13 -15.68 11.68
CA PRO A 123 0.23 -16.72 11.20
C PRO A 123 1.04 -17.67 10.32
N ALA A 124 0.84 -18.98 10.46
CA ALA A 124 1.30 -19.94 9.45
C ALA A 124 0.91 -19.36 8.10
N GLU A 125 1.90 -19.12 7.25
CA GLU A 125 1.77 -18.35 6.01
C GLU A 125 0.59 -18.82 5.15
N ILE A 126 -0.60 -18.31 5.44
CA ILE A 126 -1.51 -17.88 4.39
C ILE A 126 -0.95 -16.50 4.03
N ILE A 127 0.13 -16.51 3.26
CA ILE A 127 0.51 -15.35 2.47
C ILE A 127 -0.77 -14.91 1.79
N PRO A 128 -1.31 -13.71 2.09
CA PRO A 128 -2.29 -13.13 1.21
C PRO A 128 -1.56 -13.04 -0.14
N ILE A 129 -2.05 -13.77 -1.15
CA ILE A 129 -1.51 -13.83 -2.52
C ILE A 129 -1.52 -12.43 -3.19
N SER A 130 -1.74 -11.35 -2.46
CA SER A 130 -1.70 -9.96 -2.88
C SER A 130 -0.39 -9.23 -2.58
N GLN A 131 0.53 -9.75 -1.75
CA GLN A 131 1.76 -9.01 -1.38
C GLN A 131 3.08 -9.79 -1.40
N ALA A 132 3.12 -11.06 -1.77
CA ALA A 132 4.39 -11.68 -2.16
C ALA A 132 4.99 -10.85 -3.31
N SER A 133 6.17 -10.29 -3.11
CA SER A 133 7.05 -9.82 -4.17
C SER A 133 7.20 -10.99 -5.16
N SER A 134 6.65 -10.85 -6.37
CA SER A 134 6.74 -11.90 -7.39
C SER A 134 8.18 -12.35 -7.53
N ARG A 135 8.45 -13.64 -7.36
CA ARG A 135 9.83 -14.17 -7.38
C ARG A 135 10.43 -14.15 -8.78
N ASN A 136 9.59 -14.02 -9.81
CA ASN A 136 9.96 -13.85 -11.20
C ASN A 136 8.93 -12.99 -11.98
N LEU A 137 9.32 -12.55 -13.18
CA LEU A 137 8.51 -11.68 -14.03
C LEU A 137 7.20 -12.34 -14.51
N ASP A 138 7.19 -13.66 -14.73
CA ASP A 138 5.99 -14.37 -15.19
C ASP A 138 4.90 -14.41 -14.11
N GLU A 139 5.27 -14.65 -12.85
CA GLU A 139 4.35 -14.60 -11.72
C GLU A 139 3.76 -13.19 -11.55
N LEU A 140 4.58 -12.16 -11.79
CA LEU A 140 4.14 -10.76 -11.76
C LEU A 140 3.07 -10.47 -12.82
N ILE A 141 3.28 -10.93 -14.05
CA ILE A 141 2.33 -10.77 -15.16
C ILE A 141 1.06 -11.56 -14.88
N ALA A 142 1.17 -12.82 -14.47
CA ALA A 142 0.04 -13.71 -14.19
C ALA A 142 -0.89 -13.14 -13.10
N ARG A 143 -0.33 -12.64 -12.00
CA ARG A 143 -1.12 -12.04 -10.90
C ARG A 143 -1.83 -10.77 -11.32
N ARG A 144 -1.22 -9.97 -12.20
CA ARG A 144 -1.84 -8.76 -12.74
C ARG A 144 -2.93 -9.08 -13.75
N VAL A 145 -2.75 -10.11 -14.58
CA VAL A 145 -3.81 -10.63 -15.46
C VAL A 145 -5.00 -11.06 -14.61
N GLU A 146 -4.79 -11.90 -13.60
CA GLU A 146 -5.86 -12.35 -12.70
C GLU A 146 -6.58 -11.17 -12.03
N PHE A 147 -5.82 -10.21 -11.51
CA PHE A 147 -6.37 -9.01 -10.90
C PHE A 147 -7.24 -8.23 -11.90
N LEU A 148 -6.74 -7.98 -13.12
CA LEU A 148 -7.46 -7.21 -14.13
C LEU A 148 -8.71 -7.93 -14.65
N THR A 149 -8.69 -9.27 -14.69
CA THR A 149 -9.89 -10.07 -15.00
C THR A 149 -10.97 -9.87 -13.93
N ARG A 150 -10.58 -9.88 -12.66
CA ARG A 150 -11.52 -9.62 -11.54
C ARG A 150 -11.98 -8.17 -11.53
N TYR A 151 -11.08 -7.24 -11.81
CA TYR A 151 -11.32 -5.80 -11.87
C TYR A 151 -12.36 -5.44 -12.93
N GLN A 152 -12.21 -5.94 -14.16
CA GLN A 152 -13.10 -5.66 -15.28
C GLN A 152 -13.59 -6.98 -15.90
N ASP A 153 -12.81 -7.56 -16.80
CA ASP A 153 -13.12 -8.79 -17.53
C ASP A 153 -11.86 -9.38 -18.21
N SER A 154 -12.01 -10.53 -18.87
CA SER A 154 -10.91 -11.22 -19.57
C SER A 154 -10.34 -10.42 -20.74
N ARG A 155 -11.17 -9.62 -21.44
CA ARG A 155 -10.71 -8.77 -22.55
C ARG A 155 -9.80 -7.66 -22.05
N TYR A 156 -10.10 -7.09 -20.88
CA TYR A 156 -9.30 -6.06 -20.25
C TYR A 156 -7.94 -6.58 -19.77
N SER A 157 -7.91 -7.76 -19.14
CA SER A 157 -6.64 -8.40 -18.77
C SER A 157 -5.82 -8.87 -19.99
N GLU A 158 -6.48 -9.25 -21.09
CA GLU A 158 -5.80 -9.63 -22.32
C GLU A 158 -5.16 -8.42 -23.02
N ARG A 159 -5.80 -7.25 -22.96
CA ARG A 159 -5.20 -5.98 -23.39
C ARG A 159 -3.89 -5.70 -22.66
N TYR A 160 -3.89 -5.91 -21.34
CA TYR A 160 -2.67 -5.82 -20.51
C TYR A 160 -1.59 -6.78 -20.98
N ARG A 161 -1.94 -8.07 -21.07
CA ARG A 161 -1.00 -9.14 -21.44
C ARG A 161 -0.36 -8.89 -22.80
N LYS A 162 -1.14 -8.51 -23.80
CA LYS A 162 -0.65 -8.26 -25.17
C LYS A 162 0.43 -7.19 -25.22
N LEU A 163 0.27 -6.08 -24.51
CA LEU A 163 1.29 -5.03 -24.51
C LEU A 163 2.57 -5.52 -23.84
N VAL A 164 2.46 -6.18 -22.68
CA VAL A 164 3.63 -6.66 -21.93
C VAL A 164 4.41 -7.71 -22.72
N GLU A 165 3.73 -8.68 -23.34
CA GLU A 165 4.39 -9.70 -24.16
C GLU A 165 5.02 -9.11 -25.43
N ARG A 166 4.39 -8.10 -26.05
CA ARG A 166 4.98 -7.37 -27.17
C ARG A 166 6.28 -6.68 -26.75
N VAL A 167 6.29 -6.00 -25.60
CA VAL A 167 7.49 -5.35 -25.06
C VAL A 167 8.58 -6.38 -24.78
N ARG A 168 8.23 -7.50 -24.14
CA ARG A 168 9.16 -8.60 -23.84
C ARG A 168 9.84 -9.14 -25.09
N SER A 169 9.06 -9.41 -26.14
CA SER A 169 9.59 -9.90 -27.42
C SER A 169 10.55 -8.89 -28.06
N VAL A 170 10.16 -7.61 -28.14
CA VAL A 170 11.02 -6.58 -28.74
C VAL A 170 12.29 -6.35 -27.91
N GLU A 171 12.17 -6.30 -26.58
CA GLU A 171 13.31 -6.16 -25.68
C GLU A 171 14.29 -7.33 -25.83
N ALA A 172 13.79 -8.57 -25.89
CA ALA A 172 14.63 -9.76 -26.14
C ALA A 172 15.41 -9.65 -27.45
N HIS A 173 14.74 -9.24 -28.53
CA HIS A 173 15.34 -9.17 -29.87
C HIS A 173 16.33 -8.00 -30.03
N LYS A 174 16.02 -6.82 -29.49
CA LYS A 174 16.79 -5.60 -29.77
C LYS A 174 17.89 -5.27 -28.76
N THR A 175 17.79 -5.78 -27.53
CA THR A 175 18.76 -5.48 -26.46
C THR A 175 19.64 -6.66 -26.08
N GLY A 176 19.39 -7.85 -26.66
CA GLY A 176 20.16 -9.06 -26.36
C GLY A 176 20.03 -9.51 -24.91
N ALA A 177 18.92 -9.17 -24.26
CA ALA A 177 18.78 -9.35 -22.82
C ALA A 177 18.67 -10.83 -22.43
N GLU A 178 19.76 -11.39 -21.89
CA GLU A 178 19.87 -12.76 -21.37
C GLU A 178 19.09 -12.93 -20.05
N GLY A 179 17.77 -12.93 -20.12
CA GLY A 179 16.89 -13.20 -18.97
C GLY A 179 16.63 -12.04 -18.02
N LYS A 180 17.09 -10.81 -18.34
CA LYS A 180 16.76 -9.59 -17.60
C LYS A 180 15.93 -8.64 -18.45
N PHE A 181 14.67 -8.42 -18.10
CA PHE A 181 13.75 -7.61 -18.90
C PHE A 181 13.31 -6.34 -18.15
N PRO A 182 14.22 -5.36 -17.93
CA PRO A 182 13.91 -4.17 -17.14
C PRO A 182 12.80 -3.31 -17.75
N LEU A 183 12.72 -3.19 -19.08
CA LEU A 183 11.64 -2.45 -19.73
C LEU A 183 10.31 -3.19 -19.59
N THR A 184 10.32 -4.51 -19.80
CA THR A 184 9.13 -5.34 -19.59
C THR A 184 8.63 -5.26 -18.15
N GLU A 185 9.52 -5.30 -17.16
CA GLU A 185 9.14 -5.18 -15.75
C GLU A 185 8.51 -3.81 -15.44
N ALA A 186 9.11 -2.72 -15.94
CA ALA A 186 8.59 -1.38 -15.81
C ALA A 186 7.19 -1.26 -16.45
N VAL A 187 7.04 -1.71 -17.70
CA VAL A 187 5.74 -1.71 -18.39
C VAL A 187 4.72 -2.55 -17.65
N ALA A 188 5.09 -3.77 -17.23
CA ALA A 188 4.21 -4.63 -16.48
C ALA A 188 3.68 -3.92 -15.22
N ARG A 189 4.52 -3.14 -14.54
CA ARG A 189 4.19 -2.42 -13.30
C ARG A 189 3.31 -1.20 -13.53
N TYR A 190 3.75 -0.32 -14.42
CA TYR A 190 3.15 1.00 -14.55
C TYR A 190 1.93 0.99 -15.48
N TYR A 191 1.90 0.11 -16.47
CA TYR A 191 0.68 -0.11 -17.25
C TYR A 191 -0.44 -0.67 -16.37
N PHE A 192 -0.13 -1.66 -15.52
CA PHE A 192 -1.09 -2.17 -14.56
C PHE A 192 -1.58 -1.08 -13.60
N LYS A 193 -0.69 -0.22 -13.10
CA LYS A 193 -1.07 0.92 -12.25
C LYS A 193 -2.08 1.85 -12.93
N LEU A 194 -1.89 2.14 -14.22
CA LEU A 194 -2.81 2.98 -14.99
C LEU A 194 -4.14 2.28 -15.30
N MET A 195 -4.11 0.97 -15.55
CA MET A 195 -5.33 0.18 -15.83
C MET A 195 -6.16 -0.10 -14.57
N ALA A 196 -5.52 -0.30 -13.43
CA ALA A 196 -6.16 -0.60 -12.15
C ALA A 196 -6.46 0.66 -11.34
N TYR A 197 -6.98 1.71 -11.99
CA TYR A 197 -7.35 2.94 -11.30
C TYR A 197 -8.55 2.68 -10.38
N LYS A 198 -8.49 3.25 -9.17
CA LYS A 198 -9.50 3.04 -8.14
C LYS A 198 -10.73 3.92 -8.41
N ASP A 199 -11.70 3.33 -9.09
CA ASP A 199 -12.99 3.94 -9.36
C ASP A 199 -14.09 3.45 -8.44
N GLU A 200 -15.30 3.98 -8.65
CA GLU A 200 -16.46 3.70 -7.81
C GLU A 200 -16.83 2.20 -7.84
N TYR A 201 -16.69 1.56 -9.01
CA TYR A 201 -16.93 0.12 -9.17
C TYR A 201 -15.90 -0.71 -8.41
N GLU A 202 -14.62 -0.33 -8.47
CA GLU A 202 -13.56 -1.03 -7.74
C GLU A 202 -13.66 -0.81 -6.23
N VAL A 203 -13.99 0.40 -5.79
CA VAL A 203 -14.32 0.69 -4.38
C VAL A 203 -15.46 -0.22 -3.93
N ALA A 204 -16.54 -0.28 -4.71
CA ALA A 204 -17.68 -1.13 -4.41
C ALA A 204 -17.31 -2.61 -4.31
N ARG A 205 -16.46 -3.11 -5.23
CA ARG A 205 -15.96 -4.49 -5.21
C ARG A 205 -15.18 -4.79 -3.93
N LEU A 206 -14.29 -3.88 -3.50
CA LEU A 206 -13.49 -4.04 -2.29
C LEU A 206 -14.34 -4.04 -1.02
N TYR A 207 -15.35 -3.16 -0.92
CA TYR A 207 -16.29 -3.15 0.21
C TYR A 207 -17.25 -4.35 0.22
N SER A 208 -17.50 -4.93 -0.95
CA SER A 208 -18.36 -6.11 -1.11
C SER A 208 -17.62 -7.44 -0.92
N ASP A 209 -16.31 -7.41 -0.68
CA ASP A 209 -15.50 -8.61 -0.47
C ASP A 209 -15.89 -9.29 0.85
N PRO A 210 -16.23 -10.59 0.87
CA PRO A 210 -16.49 -11.33 2.11
C PRO A 210 -15.34 -11.24 3.13
N GLY A 211 -14.09 -11.10 2.65
CA GLY A 211 -12.92 -10.87 3.51
C GLY A 211 -12.99 -9.55 4.26
N PHE A 212 -13.56 -8.50 3.66
CA PHE A 212 -13.73 -7.21 4.34
C PHE A 212 -14.75 -7.31 5.49
N ALA A 213 -15.89 -7.97 5.25
CA ALA A 213 -16.91 -8.17 6.28
C ALA A 213 -16.36 -8.95 7.49
N ARG A 214 -15.68 -10.09 7.24
CA ARG A 214 -15.03 -10.89 8.29
C ARG A 214 -14.00 -10.09 9.08
N LYS A 215 -13.26 -9.21 8.41
CA LYS A 215 -12.27 -8.35 9.08
C LYS A 215 -12.96 -7.37 10.04
N ILE A 216 -14.06 -6.76 9.63
CA ILE A 216 -14.83 -5.85 10.50
C ILE A 216 -15.40 -6.61 11.70
N GLU A 217 -16.00 -7.78 11.46
CA GLU A 217 -16.53 -8.64 12.53
C GLU A 217 -15.46 -9.06 13.55
N GLY A 218 -14.23 -9.32 13.08
CA GLY A 218 -13.10 -9.65 13.94
C GLY A 218 -12.49 -8.47 14.70
N MET A 219 -12.74 -7.23 14.28
CA MET A 219 -12.19 -6.01 14.92
C MET A 219 -13.15 -5.37 15.93
N PHE A 220 -14.44 -5.65 15.86
CA PHE A 220 -15.45 -4.98 16.69
C PHE A 220 -16.36 -6.01 17.37
N GLU A 221 -16.42 -5.97 18.71
CA GLU A 221 -17.39 -6.72 19.50
C GLU A 221 -18.73 -5.96 19.59
N GLY A 222 -19.86 -6.67 19.47
CA GLY A 222 -21.21 -6.11 19.67
C GLY A 222 -21.93 -5.59 18.42
N GLY A 223 -22.98 -4.78 18.62
CA GLY A 223 -23.85 -4.25 17.56
C GLY A 223 -23.31 -2.95 16.95
N TYR A 224 -22.30 -3.03 16.09
CA TYR A 224 -21.72 -1.86 15.42
C TYR A 224 -22.59 -1.37 14.24
N ARG A 225 -22.48 -0.07 13.93
CA ARG A 225 -23.07 0.53 12.71
C ARG A 225 -21.99 1.15 11.86
N LEU A 226 -21.93 0.72 10.60
CA LEU A 226 -21.02 1.31 9.62
C LEU A 226 -21.60 2.61 9.05
N LYS A 227 -20.78 3.65 9.07
CA LYS A 227 -21.05 4.94 8.42
C LYS A 227 -19.95 5.22 7.39
N PHE A 228 -20.35 5.54 6.17
CA PHE A 228 -19.44 5.79 5.05
C PHE A 228 -19.43 7.27 4.72
N HIS A 229 -18.23 7.87 4.72
CA HIS A 229 -18.05 9.26 4.30
C HIS A 229 -17.59 9.28 2.85
N LEU A 230 -18.52 9.50 1.93
CA LEU A 230 -18.29 9.45 0.49
C LEU A 230 -18.49 10.83 -0.13
N ALA A 231 -17.86 11.05 -1.28
CA ALA A 231 -18.03 12.24 -2.10
C ALA A 231 -18.50 11.81 -3.50
N PRO A 232 -19.74 11.32 -3.68
CA PRO A 232 -20.18 10.77 -4.96
C PRO A 232 -20.16 11.85 -6.05
N PRO A 233 -19.49 11.63 -7.20
CA PRO A 233 -19.34 12.66 -8.24
C PRO A 233 -20.67 13.22 -8.75
N ILE A 234 -21.73 12.40 -8.75
CA ILE A 234 -23.06 12.72 -9.27
C ILE A 234 -23.74 13.83 -8.45
N PHE A 235 -23.49 13.89 -7.15
CA PHE A 235 -24.18 14.81 -6.23
C PHE A 235 -23.26 15.89 -5.64
N ASN A 236 -21.97 15.85 -5.97
CA ASN A 236 -20.97 16.66 -5.31
C ASN A 236 -20.52 17.82 -6.18
N LYS A 237 -21.10 19.00 -5.95
CA LYS A 237 -20.56 20.25 -6.49
C LYS A 237 -19.32 20.64 -5.66
N PRO A 238 -18.16 20.89 -6.29
CA PRO A 238 -16.98 21.36 -5.60
C PRO A 238 -17.29 22.64 -4.82
N ASP A 239 -16.72 22.79 -3.63
CA ASP A 239 -16.87 24.00 -2.84
C ASP A 239 -16.27 25.21 -3.61
N PRO A 240 -17.01 26.32 -3.79
CA PRO A 240 -16.53 27.47 -4.56
C PRO A 240 -15.26 28.13 -4.00
N ARG A 241 -14.97 27.98 -2.71
CA ARG A 241 -13.79 28.57 -2.07
C ARG A 241 -12.56 27.66 -2.09
N THR A 242 -12.75 26.36 -1.89
CA THR A 242 -11.62 25.41 -1.78
C THR A 242 -11.44 24.55 -3.03
N GLY A 243 -12.44 24.46 -3.90
CA GLY A 243 -12.45 23.57 -5.06
C GLY A 243 -12.56 22.08 -4.70
N GLU A 244 -12.86 21.76 -3.44
CA GLU A 244 -12.90 20.38 -2.94
C GLU A 244 -14.32 19.81 -2.87
N ALA A 245 -14.42 18.50 -3.08
CA ALA A 245 -15.68 17.75 -3.03
C ALA A 245 -16.12 17.55 -1.56
N ARG A 246 -17.34 17.97 -1.20
CA ARG A 246 -17.87 17.84 0.16
C ARG A 246 -18.20 16.39 0.49
N LYS A 247 -17.68 15.85 1.59
CA LYS A 247 -18.02 14.48 2.02
C LYS A 247 -19.41 14.47 2.65
N SER A 248 -20.25 13.52 2.22
CA SER A 248 -21.55 13.23 2.79
C SER A 248 -21.52 11.91 3.56
N GLU A 249 -22.28 11.83 4.65
CA GLU A 249 -22.40 10.62 5.45
C GLU A 249 -23.50 9.71 4.88
N PHE A 250 -23.18 8.44 4.70
CA PHE A 250 -24.10 7.39 4.27
C PHE A 250 -24.15 6.28 5.33
N GLY A 251 -25.35 5.83 5.68
CA GLY A 251 -25.55 4.79 6.68
C GLY A 251 -25.24 3.36 6.19
N PRO A 252 -25.55 2.33 7.02
CA PRO A 252 -25.22 0.93 6.74
C PRO A 252 -25.79 0.37 5.43
N TRP A 253 -26.89 0.95 4.92
CA TRP A 253 -27.49 0.56 3.63
C TRP A 253 -26.50 0.63 2.45
N MET A 254 -25.47 1.47 2.56
CA MET A 254 -24.43 1.63 1.54
C MET A 254 -23.68 0.31 1.27
N MET A 255 -23.58 -0.61 2.23
CA MET A 255 -23.01 -1.95 1.99
C MET A 255 -23.84 -2.76 0.98
N ALA A 256 -25.17 -2.64 1.01
CA ALA A 256 -26.03 -3.25 0.00
C ALA A 256 -25.85 -2.56 -1.36
N ALA A 257 -25.74 -1.23 -1.38
CA ALA A 257 -25.49 -0.47 -2.60
C ALA A 257 -24.14 -0.84 -3.25
N PHE A 258 -23.06 -0.99 -2.47
CA PHE A 258 -21.78 -1.46 -2.99
C PHE A 258 -21.88 -2.86 -3.60
N ARG A 259 -22.64 -3.79 -3.01
CA ARG A 259 -22.82 -5.13 -3.59
C ARG A 259 -23.50 -5.10 -4.95
N ILE A 260 -24.46 -4.20 -5.15
CA ILE A 260 -25.11 -3.99 -6.44
C ILE A 260 -24.13 -3.33 -7.40
N LEU A 261 -23.48 -2.24 -6.99
CA LEU A 261 -22.56 -1.47 -7.83
C LEU A 261 -21.37 -2.31 -8.30
N ALA A 262 -20.84 -3.21 -7.46
CA ALA A 262 -19.78 -4.14 -7.82
C ALA A 262 -20.16 -5.07 -9.00
N LYS A 263 -21.44 -5.44 -9.12
CA LYS A 263 -21.95 -6.25 -10.25
C LYS A 263 -22.11 -5.43 -11.54
N LEU A 264 -22.23 -4.10 -11.42
CA LEU A 264 -22.38 -3.18 -12.54
C LEU A 264 -21.04 -2.72 -13.14
N LYS A 265 -19.91 -3.36 -12.79
CA LYS A 265 -18.58 -3.05 -13.35
C LYS A 265 -18.54 -3.09 -14.89
N GLY A 266 -19.42 -3.85 -15.54
CA GLY A 266 -19.54 -3.89 -16.99
C GLY A 266 -19.99 -2.56 -17.62
N LEU A 267 -20.58 -1.66 -16.83
CA LEU A 267 -20.92 -0.30 -17.29
C LEU A 267 -19.68 0.59 -17.43
N ARG A 268 -18.55 0.25 -16.79
CA ARG A 268 -17.32 1.05 -16.82
C ARG A 268 -16.90 1.39 -18.25
N GLY A 269 -16.75 2.68 -18.53
CA GLY A 269 -16.33 3.17 -19.84
C GLY A 269 -17.39 3.10 -20.94
N THR A 270 -18.61 2.66 -20.65
CA THR A 270 -19.75 2.70 -21.59
C THR A 270 -20.48 4.05 -21.50
N PRO A 271 -21.36 4.39 -22.47
CA PRO A 271 -22.22 5.57 -22.37
C PRO A 271 -23.15 5.57 -21.14
N PHE A 272 -23.39 4.41 -20.53
CA PHE A 272 -24.19 4.26 -19.31
C PHE A 272 -23.35 4.38 -18.02
N ASP A 273 -22.06 4.69 -18.13
CA ASP A 273 -21.16 4.95 -17.00
C ASP A 273 -21.41 6.36 -16.41
N LEU A 274 -22.37 6.47 -15.50
CA LEU A 274 -22.68 7.73 -14.83
C LEU A 274 -21.48 8.32 -14.05
N PHE A 275 -20.59 7.48 -13.53
CA PHE A 275 -19.39 7.92 -12.82
C PHE A 275 -18.26 8.34 -13.79
N GLY A 276 -18.22 7.67 -14.94
CA GLY A 276 -17.24 7.86 -16.01
C GLY A 276 -17.32 9.18 -16.76
N MET A 277 -18.37 9.99 -16.55
CA MET A 277 -18.53 11.28 -17.22
C MET A 277 -17.64 12.39 -16.63
N SER A 278 -17.10 12.18 -15.43
CA SER A 278 -16.21 13.16 -14.79
C SER A 278 -14.88 13.33 -15.55
N GLU A 279 -14.31 14.54 -15.49
CA GLU A 279 -13.01 14.84 -16.11
C GLU A 279 -11.87 13.98 -15.55
N GLU A 280 -11.94 13.61 -14.26
CA GLU A 280 -10.99 12.68 -13.66
C GLU A 280 -11.04 11.31 -14.33
N ARG A 281 -12.25 10.72 -14.48
CA ARG A 281 -12.39 9.39 -15.13
C ARG A 281 -12.04 9.42 -16.61
N LYS A 282 -12.37 10.50 -17.32
CA LYS A 282 -11.91 10.69 -18.71
C LYS A 282 -10.38 10.73 -18.80
N THR A 283 -9.75 11.45 -17.87
CA THR A 283 -8.29 11.55 -17.81
C THR A 283 -7.64 10.18 -17.54
N GLU A 284 -8.13 9.40 -16.56
CA GLU A 284 -7.61 8.04 -16.30
C GLU A 284 -7.67 7.15 -17.55
N ARG A 285 -8.82 7.14 -18.25
CA ARG A 285 -8.98 6.34 -19.47
C ARG A 285 -8.06 6.81 -20.60
N ARG A 286 -7.86 8.13 -20.72
CA ARG A 286 -6.95 8.71 -21.69
C ARG A 286 -5.50 8.31 -21.42
N LEU A 287 -5.07 8.32 -20.15
CA LEU A 287 -3.71 7.95 -19.76
C LEU A 287 -3.33 6.52 -20.16
N ILE A 288 -4.28 5.58 -20.16
CA ILE A 288 -4.04 4.20 -20.62
C ILE A 288 -3.66 4.19 -22.11
N GLY A 289 -4.42 4.91 -22.95
CA GLY A 289 -4.16 4.99 -24.39
C GLY A 289 -2.91 5.80 -24.73
N GLU A 290 -2.67 6.91 -24.02
CA GLU A 290 -1.44 7.70 -24.16
C GLU A 290 -0.21 6.85 -23.81
N TYR A 291 -0.27 6.07 -22.72
CA TYR A 291 0.82 5.18 -22.33
C TYR A 291 1.09 4.10 -23.37
N GLU A 292 0.04 3.47 -23.93
CA GLU A 292 0.19 2.51 -25.02
C GLU A 292 0.88 3.11 -26.25
N ALA A 293 0.52 4.35 -26.61
CA ALA A 293 1.14 5.07 -27.72
C ALA A 293 2.61 5.39 -27.43
N THR A 294 2.92 5.88 -26.23
CA THR A 294 4.31 6.12 -25.79
C THR A 294 5.12 4.83 -25.87
N ILE A 295 4.63 3.71 -25.32
CA ILE A 295 5.35 2.43 -25.39
C ILE A 295 5.52 1.96 -26.83
N ALA A 296 4.51 2.10 -27.70
CA ALA A 296 4.65 1.77 -29.11
C ALA A 296 5.78 2.56 -29.78
N GLU A 297 5.89 3.86 -29.51
CA GLU A 297 6.98 4.71 -30.01
C GLU A 297 8.35 4.25 -29.49
N LEU A 298 8.47 3.93 -28.19
CA LEU A 298 9.72 3.44 -27.62
C LEU A 298 10.18 2.14 -28.29
N LEU A 299 9.26 1.21 -28.55
CA LEU A 299 9.58 -0.09 -29.16
C LEU A 299 10.11 0.02 -30.59
N GLU A 300 9.70 1.05 -31.35
CA GLU A 300 10.20 1.27 -32.71
C GLU A 300 11.69 1.59 -32.74
N GLN A 301 12.18 2.36 -31.77
CA GLN A 301 13.56 2.87 -31.72
C GLN A 301 14.41 2.22 -30.62
N LEU A 302 13.85 1.29 -29.84
CA LEU A 302 14.57 0.61 -28.75
C LEU A 302 15.87 -0.04 -29.25
N ASP A 303 16.97 0.20 -28.54
CA ASP A 303 18.26 -0.47 -28.69
C ASP A 303 18.94 -0.64 -27.31
N GLY A 304 20.14 -1.21 -27.29
CA GLY A 304 20.88 -1.44 -26.03
C GLY A 304 21.37 -0.16 -25.35
N GLU A 305 21.58 0.93 -26.08
CA GLU A 305 22.10 2.20 -25.54
C GLU A 305 20.97 3.03 -24.91
N ASN A 306 19.78 3.01 -25.50
CA ASN A 306 18.62 3.78 -25.06
C ASN A 306 17.67 3.01 -24.13
N GLN A 307 17.93 1.73 -23.84
CA GLN A 307 17.08 0.90 -22.96
C GLN A 307 16.83 1.53 -21.59
N LYS A 308 17.87 2.12 -20.97
CA LYS A 308 17.73 2.77 -19.65
C LYS A 308 16.76 3.95 -19.69
N LEU A 309 16.81 4.74 -20.76
CA LEU A 309 15.92 5.88 -20.94
C LEU A 309 14.49 5.42 -21.24
N ALA A 310 14.32 4.37 -22.05
CA ALA A 310 13.02 3.76 -22.28
C ALA A 310 12.38 3.24 -20.96
N VAL A 311 13.18 2.64 -20.08
CA VAL A 311 12.73 2.22 -18.74
C VAL A 311 12.29 3.41 -17.89
N GLU A 312 13.03 4.52 -17.92
CA GLU A 312 12.67 5.72 -17.18
C GLU A 312 11.35 6.32 -17.68
N ILE A 313 11.17 6.41 -19.00
CA ILE A 313 9.92 6.87 -19.62
C ILE A 313 8.75 5.96 -19.23
N ALA A 314 8.92 4.64 -19.34
CA ALA A 314 7.91 3.67 -18.95
C ALA A 314 7.55 3.75 -17.45
N SER A 315 8.44 4.32 -16.62
CA SER A 315 8.30 4.46 -15.17
C SER A 315 7.67 5.77 -14.71
N VAL A 316 7.45 6.74 -15.59
CA VAL A 316 6.82 8.03 -15.26
C VAL A 316 5.50 7.92 -14.48
N PRO A 317 4.60 6.93 -14.75
CA PRO A 317 3.37 6.79 -13.97
C PRO A 317 3.60 6.56 -12.47
N GLU A 318 4.82 6.22 -12.04
CA GLU A 318 5.20 6.18 -10.62
C GLU A 318 4.89 7.49 -9.88
N HIS A 319 5.15 8.62 -10.53
CA HIS A 319 4.98 9.95 -9.98
C HIS A 319 3.50 10.36 -9.84
N ILE A 320 2.59 9.69 -10.56
CA ILE A 320 1.14 9.94 -10.44
C ILE A 320 0.63 9.28 -9.15
N ARG A 321 0.56 10.05 -8.07
CA ARG A 321 0.18 9.58 -6.72
C ARG A 321 -0.95 10.42 -6.12
N GLY A 322 -1.66 9.86 -5.15
CA GLY A 322 -2.75 10.54 -4.44
C GLY A 322 -4.11 10.44 -5.13
N PHE A 323 -5.07 11.24 -4.65
CA PHE A 323 -6.47 11.26 -5.11
C PHE A 323 -6.92 12.70 -5.41
N GLY A 324 -7.90 12.87 -6.32
CA GLY A 324 -8.51 14.16 -6.61
C GLY A 324 -7.50 15.25 -7.01
N HIS A 325 -7.50 16.38 -6.30
CA HIS A 325 -6.64 17.51 -6.64
C HIS A 325 -5.14 17.23 -6.47
N VAL A 326 -4.74 16.38 -5.52
CA VAL A 326 -3.33 15.95 -5.35
C VAL A 326 -2.87 15.17 -6.57
N LYS A 327 -3.71 14.24 -7.04
CA LYS A 327 -3.43 13.45 -8.23
C LYS A 327 -3.31 14.33 -9.48
N ARG A 328 -4.18 15.34 -9.63
CA ARG A 328 -4.09 16.30 -10.76
C ARG A 328 -2.78 17.08 -10.77
N ARG A 329 -2.28 17.51 -9.61
CA ARG A 329 -1.00 18.24 -9.52
C ARG A 329 0.16 17.33 -9.95
N HIS A 330 0.27 16.15 -9.34
CA HIS A 330 1.30 15.18 -9.68
C HIS A 330 1.23 14.70 -11.13
N LEU A 331 0.02 14.60 -11.69
CA LEU A 331 -0.15 14.29 -13.11
C LEU A 331 0.47 15.37 -14.00
N GLY A 332 0.26 16.65 -13.67
CA GLY A 332 0.86 17.75 -14.43
C GLY A 332 2.39 17.72 -14.40
N GLU A 333 2.99 17.44 -13.25
CA GLU A 333 4.44 17.29 -13.09
C GLU A 333 4.96 16.05 -13.83
N ALA A 334 4.28 14.91 -13.71
CA ALA A 334 4.62 13.69 -14.42
C ALA A 334 4.58 13.87 -15.94
N LYS A 335 3.58 14.60 -16.47
CA LYS A 335 3.46 14.88 -17.90
C LYS A 335 4.57 15.79 -18.43
N LYS A 336 5.05 16.74 -17.63
CA LYS A 336 6.24 17.55 -17.97
C LYS A 336 7.48 16.67 -18.07
N LYS A 337 7.73 15.85 -17.05
CA LYS A 337 8.85 14.89 -17.04
C LYS A 337 8.77 13.90 -18.21
N GLU A 338 7.58 13.38 -18.52
CA GLU A 338 7.36 12.51 -19.69
C GLU A 338 7.80 13.19 -20.98
N ALA A 339 7.38 14.45 -21.19
CA ALA A 339 7.73 15.20 -22.39
C ALA A 339 9.24 15.45 -22.51
N GLU A 340 9.91 15.79 -21.41
CA GLU A 340 11.37 15.98 -21.36
C GLU A 340 12.12 14.68 -21.71
N LEU A 341 11.72 13.56 -21.11
CA LEU A 341 12.35 12.27 -21.36
C LEU A 341 12.10 11.77 -22.79
N ILE A 342 10.88 11.93 -23.32
CA ILE A 342 10.56 11.58 -24.71
C ILE A 342 11.38 12.45 -25.68
N ALA A 343 11.55 13.75 -25.40
CA ALA A 343 12.40 14.60 -26.22
C ALA A 343 13.86 14.13 -26.21
N ALA A 344 14.39 13.76 -25.04
CA ALA A 344 15.73 13.19 -24.92
C ALA A 344 15.86 11.87 -25.68
N PHE A 345 14.84 11.00 -25.62
CA PHE A 345 14.82 9.73 -26.33
C PHE A 345 14.85 9.92 -27.85
N ARG A 346 14.05 10.86 -28.37
CA ARG A 346 14.07 11.23 -29.80
C ARG A 346 15.38 11.86 -30.24
N ALA A 347 16.05 12.60 -29.36
CA ALA A 347 17.35 13.21 -29.63
C ALA A 347 18.51 12.19 -29.61
N SER A 348 18.36 11.08 -28.88
CA SER A 348 19.35 9.98 -28.85
C SER A 348 19.42 9.15 -30.13
N ARG A 349 18.70 9.55 -31.19
CA ARG A 349 18.83 8.95 -32.53
C ARG A 349 20.30 8.92 -32.94
N PRO A 350 20.86 7.76 -33.28
CA PRO A 350 22.03 7.73 -34.15
C PRO A 350 21.62 8.51 -35.39
N SER A 351 22.37 9.55 -35.76
CA SER A 351 22.22 10.09 -37.10
C SER A 351 22.33 8.90 -38.04
N ALA A 352 21.37 8.74 -38.95
CA ALA A 352 21.57 7.85 -40.08
C ALA A 352 22.95 8.20 -40.63
N ARG A 353 23.92 7.29 -40.51
CA ARG A 353 25.27 7.47 -41.03
C ARG A 353 25.08 7.89 -42.48
N ALA A 354 25.37 9.16 -42.74
CA ALA A 354 25.69 9.60 -44.08
C ALA A 354 26.98 8.90 -44.46
N ALA A 355 26.86 7.80 -45.20
CA ALA A 355 27.87 7.22 -46.07
C ALA A 355 27.18 6.20 -46.99
#